data_AF-T0MU43-F1
#
_entry.id   AF-T0MU43-F1
#
_cell.length_a   1.000
_cell.length_b   1.000
_cell.length_c   1.000
_cell.angle_alpha   90.00
_cell.angle_beta   90.00
_cell.angle_gamma   90.00
#
_symmetry.space_group_name_H-M   'P 1'
#
loop_
_entity.id
_entity.type
_entity.pdbx_description
1 polymer ?
#
loop_
_entity_poly.entity_id
_entity_poly.type
_entity_poly.pdbx_seq_one_letter_code
_entity_poly.pdbx_strand_id
1 'polypeptide(L)'
;MPIRAVLIRPTNKTGSGYLTKWGFLPAPLGLLTLAGEILRVEGSKVKIIDMEGDGLSTEETVKKTLEFNPDIVGITLHATAAHNNAGYLAQED
;
A
#
# COMPACT_ATOMS: atom_id res chain seq x y z
N MET A 1 -22.57 -1.70 -0.75
CA MET A 1 -22.27 -0.25 -0.77
C MET A 1 -20.96 -0.07 -1.50
N PRO A 2 -20.80 0.94 -2.38
CA PRO A 2 -19.52 1.25 -3.00
C PRO A 2 -18.44 1.54 -1.95
N ILE A 3 -17.21 1.08 -2.18
CA ILE A 3 -16.08 1.25 -1.25
C ILE A 3 -14.95 2.01 -1.95
N ARG A 4 -14.33 2.95 -1.24
CA ARG A 4 -13.06 3.58 -1.63
C ARG A 4 -11.94 2.98 -0.80
N ALA A 5 -11.08 2.18 -1.40
CA ALA A 5 -9.98 1.54 -0.70
C ALA A 5 -8.62 2.06 -1.15
N VAL A 6 -7.71 2.28 -0.21
CA VAL A 6 -6.27 2.45 -0.48
C VAL A 6 -5.56 1.20 0.03
N LEU A 7 -4.79 0.56 -0.84
CA LEU A 7 -4.01 -0.64 -0.52
C LEU A 7 -2.52 -0.30 -0.61
N ILE A 8 -1.80 -0.40 0.50
CA ILE A 8 -0.43 0.09 0.62
C ILE A 8 0.52 -1.09 0.77
N ARG A 9 1.55 -1.14 -0.08
CA ARG A 9 2.77 -1.90 0.18
C ARG A 9 3.82 -0.93 0.76
N PRO A 10 4.07 -0.98 2.07
CA PRO A 10 5.02 -0.10 2.71
C PRO A 10 6.45 -0.52 2.39
N THR A 11 7.32 0.48 2.23
CA THR A 11 8.77 0.26 2.11
C THR A 11 9.42 0.13 3.48
N ASN A 12 10.60 -0.47 3.53
CA ASN A 12 11.50 -0.40 4.68
C ASN A 12 12.60 0.64 4.40
N LYS A 13 13.19 1.23 5.45
CA LYS A 13 14.33 2.16 5.35
C LYS A 13 15.51 1.60 4.54
N THR A 14 15.70 0.29 4.55
CA THR A 14 16.79 -0.39 3.82
C THR A 14 16.38 -0.85 2.42
N GLY A 15 15.13 -0.63 1.99
CA GLY A 15 14.54 -1.28 0.83
C GLY A 15 14.26 -2.77 1.04
N SER A 16 13.56 -3.39 0.11
CA SER A 16 13.33 -4.83 0.08
C SER A 16 14.54 -5.59 -0.44
N GLY A 17 14.59 -6.89 -0.14
CA GLY A 17 15.55 -7.78 -0.79
C GLY A 17 15.40 -7.77 -2.31
N TYR A 18 14.16 -7.72 -2.83
CA TYR A 18 13.83 -7.68 -4.27
C TYR A 18 14.66 -6.63 -5.00
N LEU A 19 14.54 -5.37 -4.59
CA LEU A 19 15.26 -4.28 -5.23
C LEU A 19 16.76 -4.33 -4.92
N THR A 20 17.14 -4.55 -3.66
CA THR A 20 18.55 -4.43 -3.22
C THR A 20 19.46 -5.61 -3.58
N LYS A 21 18.90 -6.80 -3.81
CA LYS A 21 19.67 -8.03 -4.11
C LYS A 21 19.43 -8.55 -5.51
N TRP A 22 18.20 -8.43 -6.02
CA TRP A 22 17.82 -9.04 -7.29
C TRP A 22 17.56 -8.02 -8.39
N GLY A 23 17.55 -6.72 -8.09
CA GLY A 23 17.46 -5.64 -9.09
C GLY A 23 16.11 -5.51 -9.77
N PHE A 24 15.07 -6.14 -9.23
CA PHE A 24 13.69 -6.02 -9.70
C PHE A 24 12.74 -5.96 -8.51
N LEU A 25 11.53 -5.48 -8.73
CA LEU A 25 10.50 -5.40 -7.70
C LEU A 25 9.26 -6.16 -8.20
N PRO A 26 8.86 -7.27 -7.57
CA PRO A 26 7.74 -8.05 -8.05
C PRO A 26 6.44 -7.25 -7.92
N ALA A 27 5.54 -7.45 -8.88
CA ALA A 27 4.19 -6.93 -8.78
C ALA A 27 3.54 -7.42 -7.48
N PRO A 28 2.83 -6.55 -6.73
CA PRO A 28 2.18 -6.93 -5.48
C PRO A 28 0.90 -7.73 -5.76
N LEU A 29 1.03 -8.99 -6.21
CA LEU A 29 -0.09 -9.81 -6.68
C LEU A 29 -1.23 -9.92 -5.66
N GLY A 30 -0.92 -10.03 -4.36
CA GLY A 30 -1.94 -10.05 -3.30
C GLY A 30 -2.78 -8.77 -3.25
N LEU A 31 -2.15 -7.59 -3.42
CA LEU A 31 -2.87 -6.31 -3.49
C LEU A 31 -3.68 -6.19 -4.78
N LEU A 32 -3.14 -6.68 -5.90
CA LEU A 32 -3.84 -6.66 -7.18
C LEU A 32 -5.10 -7.55 -7.16
N THR A 33 -5.02 -8.73 -6.53
CA THR A 33 -6.18 -9.60 -6.33
C THR A 33 -7.24 -8.94 -5.44
N LEU A 34 -6.84 -8.37 -4.30
CA LEU A 34 -7.77 -7.65 -3.42
C LEU A 34 -8.42 -6.45 -4.11
N ALA A 35 -7.64 -5.69 -4.89
CA ALA A 35 -8.17 -4.58 -5.68
C ALA A 35 -9.20 -5.06 -6.70
N GLY A 36 -8.92 -6.16 -7.40
CA GLY A 36 -9.85 -6.79 -8.34
C GLY A 36 -11.18 -7.15 -7.67
N GLU A 37 -11.13 -7.79 -6.50
CA GLU A 37 -12.34 -8.18 -5.77
C GLU A 37 -13.16 -6.97 -5.29
N ILE A 38 -12.52 -5.91 -4.80
CA ILE A 38 -13.24 -4.67 -4.41
C ILE A 38 -13.91 -4.03 -5.64
N LEU A 39 -13.22 -4.00 -6.78
CA LEU A 39 -13.75 -3.43 -8.03
C LEU A 39 -14.94 -4.23 -8.61
N ARG A 40 -15.21 -5.46 -8.15
CA ARG A 40 -16.43 -6.20 -8.50
C ARG A 40 -17.70 -5.56 -7.93
N VAL A 41 -17.57 -4.76 -6.87
CA VAL A 41 -18.68 -4.01 -6.28
C VAL A 41 -18.84 -2.71 -7.07
N GLU A 42 -19.94 -2.59 -7.80
CA GLU A 42 -20.22 -1.43 -8.66
C GLU A 42 -20.07 -0.10 -7.91
N GLY A 43 -19.39 0.85 -8.55
CA GLY A 43 -19.10 2.18 -8.00
C GLY A 43 -17.89 2.25 -7.05
N SER A 44 -17.29 1.12 -6.68
CA SER A 44 -16.09 1.09 -5.84
C SER A 44 -14.87 1.62 -6.56
N LYS A 45 -13.91 2.17 -5.80
CA LYS A 45 -12.65 2.69 -6.29
C LYS A 45 -11.51 2.16 -5.46
N VAL A 46 -10.43 1.75 -6.10
CA VAL A 46 -9.23 1.27 -5.41
C VAL A 46 -8.01 2.04 -5.90
N LYS A 47 -7.13 2.40 -4.97
CA LYS A 47 -5.80 2.92 -5.24
C LYS A 47 -4.77 2.01 -4.59
N ILE A 48 -3.84 1.49 -5.38
CA ILE A 48 -2.67 0.79 -4.84
C ILE A 48 -1.54 1.81 -4.72
N ILE A 49 -0.88 1.84 -3.56
CA ILE A 49 0.33 2.63 -3.32
C ILE A 49 1.47 1.66 -3.05
N ASP A 50 2.49 1.71 -3.89
CA ASP A 50 3.67 0.88 -3.76
C ASP A 50 4.85 1.77 -3.36
N MET A 51 5.07 1.94 -2.05
CA MET A 51 6.03 2.94 -1.58
C MET A 51 7.44 2.73 -2.14
N GLU A 52 7.85 1.46 -2.30
CA GLU A 52 9.17 1.14 -2.84
C GLU A 52 9.21 1.29 -4.36
N GLY A 53 8.16 0.85 -5.07
CA GLY A 53 8.08 0.96 -6.53
C GLY A 53 7.97 2.41 -7.00
N ASP A 54 7.27 3.23 -6.24
CA ASP A 54 6.99 4.63 -6.53
C ASP A 54 8.02 5.59 -5.89
N GLY A 55 8.95 5.09 -5.07
CA GLY A 55 9.96 5.89 -4.38
C GLY A 55 9.39 6.89 -3.38
N LEU A 56 8.30 6.54 -2.69
CA LEU A 56 7.54 7.45 -1.83
C LEU A 56 7.99 7.39 -0.36
N SER A 57 8.03 8.55 0.27
CA SER A 57 8.14 8.66 1.73
C SER A 57 6.83 8.27 2.43
N THR A 58 6.91 8.08 3.75
CA THR A 58 5.72 7.84 4.58
C THR A 58 4.77 9.03 4.55
N GLU A 59 5.29 10.26 4.65
CA GLU A 59 4.50 11.50 4.62
C GLU A 59 3.80 11.70 3.27
N GLU A 60 4.49 11.41 2.17
CA GLU A 60 3.89 11.46 0.83
C GLU A 60 2.78 10.41 0.67
N THR A 61 2.98 9.23 1.27
CA THR A 61 1.99 8.15 1.27
C THR A 61 0.75 8.53 2.08
N VAL A 62 0.93 9.13 3.26
CA VAL A 62 -0.18 9.67 4.07
C VAL A 62 -0.94 10.73 3.29
N LYS A 63 -0.24 11.72 2.73
CA LYS A 63 -0.85 12.77 1.90
C LYS A 63 -1.68 12.20 0.75
N LYS A 64 -1.10 11.28 -0.04
CA LYS A 64 -1.78 10.63 -1.17
C LYS A 64 -2.97 9.76 -0.76
N THR A 65 -2.96 9.24 0.46
CA THR A 65 -4.04 8.46 1.06
C THR A 65 -5.18 9.39 1.44
N LEU A 66 -4.89 10.48 2.16
CA LEU A 66 -5.89 11.49 2.55
C LEU A 66 -6.54 12.17 1.33
N GLU A 67 -5.76 12.53 0.32
CA GLU A 67 -6.28 13.08 -0.96
C GLU A 67 -7.24 12.13 -1.67
N PHE A 68 -7.08 10.81 -1.49
CA PHE A 68 -7.97 9.83 -2.07
C PHE A 68 -9.27 9.68 -1.27
N ASN A 69 -9.33 10.14 -0.01
CA ASN A 69 -10.49 10.01 0.87
C ASN A 69 -11.07 8.58 0.89
N PRO A 70 -10.29 7.56 1.35
CA PRO A 70 -10.75 6.18 1.43
C PRO A 70 -11.68 5.93 2.62
N ASP A 71 -12.56 4.96 2.47
CA ASP A 71 -13.30 4.34 3.58
C ASP A 71 -12.45 3.28 4.29
N ILE A 72 -11.51 2.66 3.55
CA ILE A 72 -10.65 1.59 4.05
C ILE A 72 -9.21 1.81 3.61
N VAL A 73 -8.27 1.67 4.55
CA VAL A 73 -6.83 1.56 4.27
C VAL A 73 -6.38 0.15 4.61
N GLY A 74 -5.91 -0.58 3.60
CA GLY A 74 -5.30 -1.90 3.75
C GLY A 74 -3.79 -1.81 3.64
N ILE A 75 -3.06 -2.38 4.58
CA ILE A 75 -1.59 -2.40 4.56
C ILE A 75 -1.13 -3.85 4.45
N THR A 76 -0.31 -4.18 3.46
CA THR A 76 0.28 -5.51 3.34
C THR A 76 1.72 -5.49 3.84
N LEU A 77 2.11 -6.49 4.62
CA LEU A 77 3.47 -6.62 5.14
C LEU A 77 4.07 -7.93 4.65
N HIS A 78 5.15 -7.82 3.89
CA HIS A 78 5.96 -8.98 3.52
C HIS A 78 7.17 -9.06 4.45
N ALA A 79 7.09 -9.95 5.46
CA ALA A 79 8.09 -10.29 6.47
C ALA A 79 8.76 -9.09 7.18
N THR A 80 8.38 -8.82 8.44
CA THR A 80 8.93 -7.92 9.52
C THR A 80 9.59 -6.57 9.16
N ALA A 81 10.28 -6.45 8.03
CA ALA A 81 11.01 -5.31 7.49
C ALA A 81 10.22 -3.99 7.50
N ALA A 82 8.91 -3.98 7.30
CA ALA A 82 8.14 -2.72 7.30
C ALA A 82 7.18 -2.55 8.49
N HIS A 83 7.36 -3.33 9.57
CA HIS A 83 6.43 -3.32 10.72
C HIS A 83 6.23 -1.93 11.33
N ASN A 84 7.31 -1.18 11.54
CA ASN A 84 7.23 0.17 12.14
C ASN A 84 6.48 1.17 11.25
N ASN A 85 6.71 1.12 9.93
CA ASN A 85 6.03 2.01 8.98
C ASN A 85 4.55 1.65 8.87
N ALA A 86 4.21 0.36 8.85
CA ALA A 86 2.83 -0.08 8.87
C ALA A 86 2.11 0.33 10.16
N GLY A 87 2.78 0.23 11.31
CA GLY A 87 2.25 0.69 12.59
C GLY A 87 1.96 2.20 12.57
N TYR A 88 2.91 3.02 12.12
CA TYR A 88 2.71 4.46 11.97
C TYR A 88 1.55 4.81 11.04
N LEU A 89 1.43 4.12 9.90
CA LEU A 89 0.34 4.33 8.94
C LEU A 89 -1.04 3.93 9.48
N ALA A 90 -1.10 3.10 10.52
CA ALA A 90 -2.34 2.59 11.11
C ALA A 90 -2.76 3.31 12.40
N GLN A 91 -2.00 4.32 12.85
CA GLN A 91 -2.32 5.08 14.06
C GLN A 91 -3.54 5.99 13.85
N GLU A 92 -4.34 6.10 14.91
CA GLU A 92 -5.41 7.08 15.05
C GLU A 92 -4.83 8.30 15.81
N ASP A 93 -5.11 9.52 15.36
CA ASP A 93 -4.69 10.76 16.03
C ASP A 93 -5.37 10.95 17.39
#